data_AF-A0A968ANQ0-F1
#
_entry.id   AF-A0A968ANQ0-F1
#
_cell.length_a   1.000
_cell.length_b   1.000
_cell.length_c   1.000
_cell.angle_alpha   90.00
_cell.angle_beta   90.00
_cell.angle_gamma   90.00
#
_symmetry.space_group_name_H-M   'P 1'
#
loop_
_entity.id
_entity.type
_entity.pdbx_description
1 polymer ?
#
loop_
_entity_poly.entity_id
_entity_poly.type
_entity_poly.pdbx_seq_one_letter_code
_entity_poly.pdbx_strand_id
1 'polypeptide(L)' 'MSIQELQKKNLALCIDAGDYEGVSLFTLKLYEYLPDPDSEKDGFLQIIDEEGEPYYYDAKCFLKVKAVPEGLTISFQTSE' A
#
# COMPACT_ATOMS: atom_id res chain seq x y z
N MET A 1 -12.94 26.14 -10.57
CA MET A 1 -13.08 24.77 -11.11
C MET A 1 -11.72 24.12 -10.98
N SER A 2 -11.50 23.04 -10.28
CA SER A 2 -12.42 21.98 -9.86
C SER A 2 -11.99 21.45 -8.50
N ILE A 3 -12.98 21.00 -7.74
CA ILE A 3 -12.82 20.10 -6.60
C ILE A 3 -11.96 18.94 -7.13
N GLN A 4 -10.73 18.82 -6.63
CA GLN A 4 -9.89 17.67 -6.94
C GLN A 4 -10.62 16.47 -6.36
N GLU A 5 -11.18 15.64 -7.23
CA GLU A 5 -11.81 14.39 -6.86
C GLU A 5 -10.88 13.68 -5.87
N LEU A 6 -11.36 13.45 -4.65
CA LEU A 6 -10.73 12.55 -3.70
C LEU A 6 -10.72 11.17 -4.35
N GLN A 7 -9.71 10.90 -5.18
CA GLN A 7 -9.50 9.59 -5.77
C GLN A 7 -9.38 8.64 -4.59
N LYS A 8 -10.32 7.70 -4.48
CA LYS A 8 -10.23 6.60 -3.52
C LYS A 8 -8.96 5.83 -3.83
N LYS A 9 -7.87 6.18 -3.17
CA LYS A 9 -6.63 5.42 -3.21
C LYS A 9 -6.87 4.13 -2.46
N ASN A 10 -6.69 3.01 -3.14
CA ASN A 10 -6.72 1.72 -2.48
C ASN A 10 -5.39 1.57 -1.75
N LEU A 11 -5.46 1.36 -0.43
CA LEU A 11 -4.28 1.27 0.42
C LEU A 11 -4.09 -0.17 0.89
N ALA A 12 -2.83 -0.58 0.97
CA ALA A 12 -2.41 -1.87 1.47
C ALA A 12 -1.30 -1.66 2.51
N LEU A 13 -1.45 -2.27 3.68
CA LEU A 13 -0.41 -2.30 4.70
C LEU A 13 0.52 -3.48 4.41
N CYS A 14 1.80 -3.23 4.21
CA CYS A 14 2.80 -4.28 4.17
C CYS A 14 2.93 -4.89 5.58
N ILE A 15 2.62 -6.17 5.73
CA ILE A 15 2.74 -6.89 7.01
C ILE A 15 3.99 -7.77 7.07
N ASP A 16 4.53 -8.13 5.92
CA ASP A 16 5.75 -8.92 5.79
C ASP A 16 6.39 -8.59 4.45
N ALA A 17 7.47 -7.81 4.46
CA ALA A 17 8.19 -7.46 3.23
C ALA A 17 9.04 -8.62 2.69
N GLY A 18 9.22 -9.71 3.45
CA GLY A 18 10.01 -10.88 3.06
C GLY A 18 11.42 -10.50 2.59
N ASP A 19 11.82 -11.04 1.44
CA ASP A 19 13.11 -10.72 0.80
C ASP A 19 13.18 -9.32 0.17
N TYR A 20 12.08 -8.55 0.16
CA TYR A 20 11.99 -7.20 -0.39
C TYR A 20 12.21 -6.09 0.66
N GLU A 21 12.37 -6.46 1.93
CA GLU A 21 12.59 -5.54 3.05
C GLU A 21 13.83 -4.65 2.82
N GLY A 22 13.64 -3.33 2.89
CA GLY A 22 14.71 -2.35 2.76
C GLY A 22 15.22 -2.13 1.32
N VAL A 23 14.69 -2.85 0.34
CA VAL A 23 15.00 -2.67 -1.09
C VAL A 23 13.87 -1.89 -1.78
N SER A 24 12.65 -2.42 -1.72
CA SER A 24 11.47 -1.80 -2.34
C SER A 24 10.29 -1.67 -1.37
N LEU A 25 10.28 -2.48 -0.30
CA LEU A 25 9.21 -2.50 0.68
C LEU A 25 9.75 -2.32 2.09
N PHE A 26 8.92 -1.73 2.94
CA PHE A 26 9.14 -1.61 4.38
C PHE A 26 7.95 -2.20 5.12
N THR A 27 8.22 -3.13 6.03
CA THR A 27 7.18 -3.73 6.87
C THR A 27 6.51 -2.65 7.75
N LEU A 28 5.20 -2.77 7.94
CA LEU A 28 4.31 -1.80 8.61
C LEU A 28 4.13 -0.46 7.88
N LYS A 29 4.58 -0.35 6.63
CA LYS A 29 4.30 0.83 5.79
C LYS A 29 3.04 0.63 4.94
N LEU A 30 2.32 1.72 4.73
CA LEU A 30 1.17 1.77 3.82
C LEU A 30 1.63 2.10 2.40
N TYR A 31 1.11 1.32 1.46
CA TYR A 31 1.34 1.48 0.03
C TYR A 31 0.03 1.67 -0.72
N GLU A 32 0.09 2.37 -1.84
CA GLU A 32 -1.01 2.41 -2.80
C GLU A 32 -0.97 1.14 -3.66
N TYR A 33 -2.13 0.54 -3.92
CA TYR A 33 -2.22 -0.59 -4.83
C TYR A 33 -3.25 -0.35 -5.93
N LEU A 34 -2.97 -0.94 -7.08
CA LEU A 34 -3.84 -0.92 -8.24
C LEU A 34 -4.64 -2.22 -8.25
N PRO A 35 -5.99 -2.15 -8.20
CA PRO A 35 -6.82 -3.35 -8.20
C PRO A 35 -6.77 -4.02 -9.57
N ASP A 36 -6.23 -5.23 -9.63
CA ASP A 36 -6.17 -6.07 -10.82
C ASP A 36 -6.78 -7.45 -10.52
N PRO A 37 -8.07 -7.68 -10.81
CA PRO A 37 -8.77 -8.89 -10.40
C PRO A 37 -8.19 -10.19 -10.96
N ASP A 38 -7.45 -10.13 -12.06
CA ASP A 38 -6.83 -11.31 -12.66
C ASP A 38 -5.55 -11.67 -11.91
N SER A 39 -4.64 -10.73 -11.69
CA SER A 39 -3.43 -10.96 -10.87
C SER A 39 -3.77 -11.32 -9.42
N GLU A 40 -4.84 -10.74 -8.86
CA GLU A 40 -5.30 -11.07 -7.51
C GLU A 40 -5.75 -12.53 -7.37
N LYS A 41 -6.34 -13.12 -8.42
CA LYS A 41 -6.69 -14.56 -8.42
C LYS A 41 -5.45 -15.44 -8.42
N ASP A 42 -4.39 -14.99 -9.09
CA ASP A 42 -3.09 -15.64 -9.12
C ASP A 42 -2.25 -15.37 -7.84
N GLY A 43 -2.80 -14.61 -6.88
CA GLY A 43 -2.15 -14.34 -5.59
C GLY A 43 -1.17 -13.17 -5.62
N PHE A 44 -1.26 -12.28 -6.60
CA PHE A 44 -0.41 -11.10 -6.72
C PHE A 44 -1.20 -9.81 -6.52
N LEU A 45 -0.52 -8.79 -6.01
CA LEU A 45 -1.05 -7.45 -5.83
C LEU A 45 -0.11 -6.44 -6.46
N GLN A 46 -0.65 -5.55 -7.30
CA GLN A 46 0.14 -4.50 -7.93
C GLN A 46 0.29 -3.31 -6.97
N ILE A 47 1.47 -3.15 -6.38
CA ILE A 47 1.80 -2.11 -5.41
C ILE A 47 2.66 -1.04 -6.07
N ILE A 48 2.39 0.22 -5.75
CA ILE A 48 3.28 1.34 -6.05
C ILE A 48 4.30 1.43 -4.91
N ASP A 49 5.56 1.12 -5.20
CA ASP A 49 6.63 1.04 -4.20
C ASP A 49 7.26 2.41 -3.87
N GLU A 50 8.42 2.41 -3.19
CA GLU A 50 9.15 3.63 -2.81
C GLU A 50 9.65 4.45 -4.01
N GLU A 51 9.85 3.81 -5.16
CA GLU A 51 10.28 4.46 -6.40
C GLU A 51 9.09 5.09 -7.15
N GLY A 52 7.86 4.79 -6.72
CA GLY A 52 6.64 5.26 -7.36
C GLY A 52 6.26 4.43 -8.59
N GLU A 53 6.84 3.25 -8.75
CA GLU A 53 6.59 2.35 -9.87
C GLU A 53 5.68 1.19 -9.46
N PRO A 54 4.77 0.73 -10.35
CA PRO A 54 3.87 -0.36 -10.05
C PRO A 54 4.53 -1.73 -10.26
N TYR A 55 4.70 -2.50 -9.19
CA TYR A 55 5.24 -3.86 -9.20
C TYR A 55 4.25 -4.88 -8.62
N TYR A 56 4.33 -6.12 -9.10
CA TYR A 56 3.54 -7.23 -8.56
C TYR A 56 4.28 -7.89 -7.41
N TYR A 57 3.64 -7.90 -6.25
CA TYR A 57 4.13 -8.61 -5.06
C TYR A 57 3.12 -9.68 -4.65
N ASP A 58 3.56 -10.62 -3.85
CA ASP A 58 2.68 -11.64 -3.30
C ASP A 58 1.62 -11.00 -2.40
N ALA A 59 0.34 -11.25 -2.68
CA ALA A 59 -0.76 -10.63 -1.96
C ALA A 59 -0.76 -10.99 -0.47
N LYS A 60 -0.11 -12.09 -0.07
CA LYS A 60 0.03 -12.49 1.35
C LYS A 60 0.89 -11.52 2.17
N CYS A 61 1.76 -10.75 1.52
CA CYS A 61 2.61 -9.74 2.15
C CYS A 61 1.80 -8.51 2.61
N PHE A 62 0.52 -8.41 2.21
CA PHE A 62 -0.27 -7.19 2.37
C PHE A 62 -1.65 -7.41 2.98
N LEU A 63 -2.07 -6.43 3.78
CA LEU A 63 -3.46 -6.29 4.23
C LEU A 63 -4.12 -5.10 3.54
N LYS A 64 -5.17 -5.37 2.75
CA LYS A 64 -5.97 -4.33 2.10
C LYS A 64 -6.75 -3.51 3.13
N VAL A 65 -6.55 -2.20 3.11
CA VAL A 65 -7.26 -1.24 3.96
C VAL A 65 -8.61 -0.94 3.33
N LYS A 66 -9.68 -1.44 3.96
CA LYS A 66 -11.06 -1.29 3.44
C LYS A 66 -11.64 0.11 3.65
N ALA A 67 -11.26 0.77 4.73
CA ALA A 67 -11.73 2.10 5.07
C ALA A 67 -10.69 2.80 5.94
N VAL A 68 -10.47 4.08 5.67
CA VAL A 68 -9.77 4.99 6.58
C VAL A 68 -10.85 5.88 7.19
N PRO A 69 -10.98 5.93 8.53
CA PRO A 69 -11.95 6.82 9.15
C PRO A 69 -11.59 8.28 8.84
N GLU A 70 -12.62 9.10 8.62
CA GLU A 70 -12.43 10.53 8.40
C GLU A 70 -11.82 11.17 9.66
N GLY A 71 -10.74 11.95 9.48
CA GLY A 71 -10.01 12.59 10.60
C GLY A 71 -8.89 11.75 11.23
N LEU A 72 -8.45 10.65 10.59
CA LEU A 72 -7.27 9.92 11.04
C LEU A 72 -5.98 10.74 10.79
N THR A 73 -5.29 11.11 11.87
CA THR A 73 -3.94 11.69 11.82
C THR A 73 -2.93 10.67 12.30
N ILE A 74 -1.94 10.35 11.46
CA ILE A 74 -0.80 9.51 11.85
C ILE A 74 0.32 10.43 12.32
N SER A 75 0.72 10.29 13.58
CA SER A 75 1.82 11.04 14.19
C SER A 75 3.00 10.09 14.39
N PHE A 76 4.17 10.44 13.86
CA PHE A 76 5.40 9.71 14.13
C PHE A 76 6.08 10.34 15.34
N GLN A 77 6.33 9.55 16.39
CA GLN A 77 7.14 9.99 17.53
C GLN A 77 8.59 9.57 17.29
N THR A 78 9.44 10.50 16.90
CA THR A 78 10.89 10.29 16.94
C THR A 78 11.34 10.38 18.40
N SER A 79 11.87 9.28 18.93
CA SER A 79 12.59 9.29 20.21
C SER A 79 14.05 9.61 19.89
N GLU A 80 14.52 10.76 20.35
CA GLU A 80 15.94 11.18 20.33
C GLU A 80 16.84 10.26 21.15
#